data_AF-A0A7X8WNB9-F1
#
_entry.id   AF-A0A7X8WNB9-F1
#
_cell.length_a   1.000
_cell.length_b   1.000
_cell.length_c   1.000
_cell.angle_alpha   90.00
_cell.angle_beta   90.00
_cell.angle_gamma   90.00
#
_symmetry.space_group_name_H-M   'P 1'
#
loop_
_entity.id
_entity.type
_entity.pdbx_description
1 polymer ?
#
loop_
_entity_poly.entity_id
_entity_poly.type
_entity_poly.pdbx_seq_one_letter_code
_entity_poly.pdbx_strand_id
1 'polypeptide(L)'
;GKALDYIQKIWETFPEFKADKAFLEVSIDETATPTDPKSHLFIALELKRRGVHLKTLAPRFAGEFQKGIDYIGDLAQFEQELIIHETIALAHDYRLSVHSGSDKFSIFPLLAKHIGRPFHVKTAGTNWLEAMHVVALTDPSLYRRMHTHALARFKDATAFYVVTTDLSKIKPLDEVSDDRLCDYLKDNNARQLLHITYGYLLQDKDEKGGYLFRDEFFTLLAREEELYQDLLATHIGKHFELLGWKK
;
A
#
# COMPACT_ATOMS: atom_id res chain seq x y z
N GLY A 1 -9.38 8.47 -23.88
CA GLY A 1 -10.63 9.23 -24.12
C GLY A 1 -11.34 9.51 -22.83
N LYS A 2 -12.31 8.66 -22.45
CA LYS A 2 -13.21 8.88 -21.28
C LYS A 2 -12.52 9.24 -19.96
N ALA A 3 -11.40 8.60 -19.61
CA ALA A 3 -10.66 8.93 -18.39
C ALA A 3 -10.11 10.36 -18.39
N LEU A 4 -9.58 10.83 -19.52
CA LEU A 4 -9.08 12.20 -19.68
C LEU A 4 -10.22 13.23 -19.62
N ASP A 5 -11.37 12.90 -20.21
CA ASP A 5 -12.57 13.75 -20.14
C ASP A 5 -13.07 13.89 -18.69
N TYR A 6 -13.00 12.80 -17.92
CA TYR A 6 -13.36 12.82 -16.50
C TYR A 6 -12.36 13.64 -15.68
N ILE A 7 -11.05 13.46 -15.90
CA ILE A 7 -10.02 14.26 -15.21
C ILE A 7 -10.22 15.75 -15.47
N GLN A 8 -10.47 16.14 -16.72
CA GLN A 8 -10.76 17.53 -17.09
C GLN A 8 -12.02 18.04 -16.39
N LYS A 9 -13.11 17.26 -16.38
CA LYS A 9 -14.35 17.61 -15.67
C LYS A 9 -14.07 17.91 -14.19
N ILE A 10 -13.30 17.06 -13.51
CA ILE A 10 -12.93 17.27 -12.10
C ILE A 10 -12.11 18.55 -11.94
N TRP A 11 -11.09 18.76 -12.78
CA TRP A 11 -10.28 20.00 -12.78
C TRP A 11 -11.11 21.28 -12.97
N GLU A 12 -12.14 21.23 -13.81
CA GLU A 12 -13.03 22.36 -14.07
C GLU A 12 -14.06 22.57 -12.96
N THR A 13 -14.51 21.49 -12.31
CA THR A 13 -15.54 21.52 -11.26
C THR A 13 -15.01 22.12 -9.95
N PHE A 14 -13.75 21.84 -9.60
CA PHE A 14 -13.14 22.27 -8.34
C PHE A 14 -12.13 23.41 -8.55
N PRO A 15 -12.55 24.69 -8.41
CA PRO A 15 -11.68 25.84 -8.62
C PRO A 15 -10.50 25.91 -7.64
N GLU A 16 -10.57 25.19 -6.52
CA GLU A 16 -9.51 25.08 -5.51
C GLU A 16 -8.20 24.58 -6.10
N PHE A 17 -8.25 23.71 -7.12
CA PHE A 17 -7.05 23.24 -7.81
C PHE A 17 -6.35 24.37 -8.57
N LYS A 18 -7.12 25.26 -9.23
CA LYS A 18 -6.60 26.42 -9.97
C LYS A 18 -6.13 27.53 -9.03
N ALA A 19 -6.72 27.62 -7.84
CA ALA A 19 -6.35 28.56 -6.79
C ALA A 19 -5.19 28.06 -5.90
N ASP A 20 -4.61 26.89 -6.20
CA ASP A 20 -3.55 26.22 -5.42
C ASP A 20 -3.93 26.00 -3.93
N LYS A 21 -5.24 25.86 -3.66
CA LYS A 21 -5.79 25.53 -2.34
C LYS A 21 -5.96 24.02 -2.13
N ALA A 22 -5.84 23.25 -3.21
CA ALA A 22 -5.87 21.79 -3.21
C ALA A 22 -4.91 21.26 -4.27
N PHE A 23 -4.41 20.03 -4.09
CA PHE A 23 -3.62 19.34 -5.10
C PHE A 23 -4.44 18.27 -5.80
N LEU A 24 -4.36 18.21 -7.13
CA LEU A 24 -4.93 17.12 -7.91
C LEU A 24 -3.88 16.03 -8.13
N GLU A 25 -4.13 14.85 -7.57
CA GLU A 25 -3.46 13.61 -7.94
C GLU A 25 -4.33 12.82 -8.93
N VAL A 26 -3.74 12.33 -10.02
CA VAL A 26 -4.40 11.41 -10.94
C VAL A 26 -3.83 10.00 -10.72
N SER A 27 -4.71 9.04 -10.41
CA SER A 27 -4.32 7.63 -10.20
C SER A 27 -4.84 6.74 -11.33
N ILE A 28 -3.96 5.92 -11.88
CA ILE A 28 -4.28 4.86 -12.86
C ILE A 28 -3.55 3.54 -12.52
N ASP A 29 -3.10 3.40 -11.27
CA ASP A 29 -2.32 2.27 -10.76
C ASP A 29 -3.13 0.97 -10.64
N GLU A 30 -4.44 1.06 -10.39
CA GLU A 30 -5.35 -0.09 -10.27
C GLU A 30 -5.97 -0.53 -11.61
N THR A 31 -5.34 -0.19 -12.73
CA THR A 31 -5.79 -0.63 -14.07
C THR A 31 -5.37 -2.07 -14.38
N ALA A 32 -6.07 -2.77 -15.29
CA ALA A 32 -5.72 -4.15 -15.64
C ALA A 32 -4.37 -4.25 -16.39
N THR A 33 -4.01 -3.22 -17.13
CA THR A 33 -2.80 -3.17 -17.96
C THR A 33 -1.80 -2.17 -17.37
N PRO A 34 -0.51 -2.53 -17.21
CA PRO A 34 0.52 -1.58 -16.86
C PRO A 34 0.47 -0.34 -17.75
N THR A 35 0.74 0.82 -17.16
CA THR A 35 0.87 2.08 -17.88
C THR A 35 2.22 2.07 -18.56
N ASP A 36 2.31 1.61 -19.80
CA ASP A 36 3.57 1.67 -20.54
C ASP A 36 4.01 3.15 -20.73
N PRO A 37 5.30 3.41 -20.93
CA PRO A 37 5.79 4.79 -21.05
C PRO A 37 5.15 5.61 -22.18
N LYS A 38 4.71 4.99 -23.29
CA LYS A 38 4.04 5.71 -24.38
C LYS A 38 2.64 6.13 -23.95
N SER A 39 1.92 5.26 -23.25
CA SER A 39 0.63 5.59 -22.64
C SER A 39 0.77 6.73 -21.62
N HIS A 40 1.81 6.70 -20.78
CA HIS A 40 2.09 7.80 -19.84
C HIS A 40 2.33 9.13 -20.57
N LEU A 41 3.19 9.14 -21.61
CA LEU A 41 3.47 10.34 -22.40
C LEU A 41 2.21 10.87 -23.10
N PHE A 42 1.39 9.98 -23.66
CA PHE A 42 0.12 10.35 -24.29
C PHE A 42 -0.82 11.04 -23.29
N ILE A 43 -0.95 10.50 -22.08
CA ILE A 43 -1.76 11.11 -21.01
C ILE A 43 -1.20 12.49 -20.65
N ALA A 44 0.10 12.62 -20.47
CA ALA A 44 0.76 13.88 -20.12
C ALA A 44 0.54 14.98 -21.18
N LEU A 45 0.65 14.61 -22.47
CA LEU A 45 0.39 15.51 -23.60
C LEU A 45 -1.07 15.94 -23.68
N GLU A 46 -2.00 15.01 -23.49
CA GLU A 46 -3.43 15.32 -23.56
C GLU A 46 -3.89 16.19 -22.39
N LEU A 47 -3.39 15.96 -21.18
CA LEU A 47 -3.69 16.82 -20.03
C LEU A 47 -3.14 18.23 -20.23
N LYS A 48 -1.92 18.35 -20.77
CA LYS A 48 -1.34 19.64 -21.16
C LYS A 48 -2.20 20.36 -22.21
N ARG A 49 -2.65 19.65 -23.26
CA ARG A 49 -3.52 20.20 -24.31
C ARG A 49 -4.85 20.72 -23.76
N ARG A 50 -5.36 20.09 -22.70
CA ARG A 50 -6.61 20.45 -22.01
C ARG A 50 -6.44 21.53 -20.93
N GLY A 51 -5.22 22.00 -20.67
CA GLY A 51 -4.96 22.99 -19.61
C GLY A 51 -5.19 22.43 -18.19
N VAL A 52 -5.01 21.11 -18.01
CA VAL A 52 -5.09 20.46 -16.69
C VAL A 52 -3.68 20.37 -16.11
N HIS A 53 -3.50 20.94 -14.91
CA HIS A 53 -2.21 20.97 -14.22
C HIS A 53 -2.27 20.13 -12.93
N LEU A 54 -1.91 18.86 -13.03
CA LEU A 54 -1.84 17.96 -11.87
C LEU A 54 -0.53 18.13 -11.09
N LYS A 55 -0.54 17.83 -9.79
CA LYS A 55 0.67 17.87 -8.95
C LYS A 55 1.38 16.52 -8.90
N THR A 56 0.60 15.43 -8.95
CA THR A 56 1.12 14.06 -8.91
C THR A 56 0.34 13.12 -9.83
N LEU A 57 1.03 12.17 -10.45
CA LEU A 57 0.43 11.08 -11.23
C LEU A 57 0.94 9.74 -10.71
N ALA A 58 0.03 8.81 -10.45
CA ALA A 58 0.35 7.44 -10.06
C ALA A 58 0.08 6.47 -11.23
N PRO A 59 1.14 6.09 -11.99
CA PRO A 59 0.99 5.10 -13.05
C PRO A 59 0.91 3.69 -12.46
N ARG A 60 0.39 2.74 -13.24
CA ARG A 60 0.61 1.32 -12.97
C ARG A 60 1.96 0.90 -13.53
N PHE A 61 2.99 0.82 -12.70
CA PHE A 61 4.32 0.32 -13.13
C PHE A 61 4.26 -1.14 -13.59
N ALA A 62 5.25 -1.57 -14.38
CA ALA A 62 5.43 -2.99 -14.71
C ALA A 62 5.66 -3.87 -13.47
N GLY A 63 5.29 -5.15 -13.58
CA GLY A 63 5.27 -6.10 -12.47
C GLY A 63 4.03 -5.90 -11.58
N GLU A 64 4.12 -6.37 -10.34
CA GLU A 64 3.00 -6.38 -9.41
C GLU A 64 3.34 -5.73 -8.07
N PHE A 65 2.41 -4.87 -7.62
CA PHE A 65 2.50 -4.11 -6.38
C PHE A 65 1.45 -4.60 -5.38
N GLN A 66 1.52 -5.89 -5.04
CA GLN A 66 0.54 -6.48 -4.13
C GLN A 66 0.68 -5.94 -2.70
N LYS A 67 -0.42 -5.99 -1.94
CA LYS A 67 -0.47 -5.48 -0.57
C LYS A 67 0.41 -6.32 0.36
N GLY A 68 1.10 -5.68 1.31
CA GLY A 68 1.85 -6.34 2.38
C GLY A 68 3.13 -7.10 1.99
N ILE A 69 3.57 -7.07 0.74
CA ILE A 69 4.77 -7.78 0.27
C ILE A 69 5.65 -6.91 -0.63
N ASP A 70 6.87 -7.38 -0.89
CA ASP A 70 7.80 -6.73 -1.83
C ASP A 70 7.32 -6.85 -3.29
N TYR A 71 7.97 -6.11 -4.17
CA TYR A 71 7.73 -6.10 -5.62
C TYR A 71 7.89 -7.51 -6.22
N ILE A 72 7.00 -7.85 -7.16
CA ILE A 72 7.08 -9.07 -7.97
C ILE A 72 7.27 -8.66 -9.43
N GLY A 73 8.41 -9.00 -10.03
CA GLY A 73 8.69 -8.72 -11.44
C GLY A 73 10.19 -8.61 -11.75
N ASP A 74 10.50 -8.15 -12.95
CA ASP A 74 11.87 -7.88 -13.38
C ASP A 74 12.30 -6.47 -12.93
N LEU A 75 13.23 -6.40 -11.97
CA LEU A 75 13.77 -5.14 -11.46
C LEU A 75 14.50 -4.32 -12.54
N ALA A 76 15.13 -4.96 -13.53
CA ALA A 76 15.79 -4.27 -14.61
C ALA A 76 14.77 -3.60 -15.55
N GLN A 77 13.67 -4.29 -15.85
CA GLN A 77 12.55 -3.69 -16.58
C GLN A 77 11.95 -2.53 -15.79
N PHE A 78 11.69 -2.72 -14.50
CA PHE A 78 11.15 -1.67 -13.63
C PHE A 78 12.06 -0.45 -13.61
N GLU A 79 13.38 -0.62 -13.45
CA GLU A 79 14.37 0.47 -13.46
C GLU A 79 14.34 1.25 -14.78
N GLN A 80 14.32 0.54 -15.92
CA GLN A 80 14.27 1.15 -17.24
C GLN A 80 12.99 1.97 -17.45
N GLU A 81 11.83 1.42 -17.10
CA GLU A 81 10.55 2.12 -17.24
C GLU A 81 10.46 3.30 -16.26
N LEU A 82 10.93 3.16 -15.03
CA LEU A 82 10.98 4.22 -14.02
C LEU A 82 11.70 5.47 -14.54
N ILE A 83 12.88 5.30 -15.15
CA ILE A 83 13.67 6.40 -15.72
C ILE A 83 12.85 7.16 -16.78
N ILE A 84 12.13 6.44 -17.63
CA ILE A 84 11.30 7.05 -18.68
C ILE A 84 10.08 7.74 -18.06
N HIS A 85 9.39 7.09 -17.13
CA HIS A 85 8.26 7.70 -16.40
C HIS A 85 8.66 8.99 -15.71
N GLU A 86 9.80 9.01 -15.04
CA GLU A 86 10.30 10.19 -14.34
C GLU A 86 10.71 11.29 -15.33
N THR A 87 11.32 10.93 -16.45
CA THR A 87 11.64 11.89 -17.54
C THR A 87 10.38 12.56 -18.10
N ILE A 88 9.31 11.80 -18.31
CA ILE A 88 8.01 12.34 -18.75
C ILE A 88 7.43 13.26 -17.68
N ALA A 89 7.45 12.83 -16.42
CA ALA A 89 6.90 13.59 -15.32
C ALA A 89 7.64 14.93 -15.10
N LEU A 90 8.97 14.94 -15.26
CA LEU A 90 9.80 16.15 -15.26
C LEU A 90 9.45 17.09 -16.42
N ALA A 91 9.32 16.56 -17.64
CA ALA A 91 9.01 17.37 -18.83
C ALA A 91 7.63 18.05 -18.78
N HIS A 92 6.74 17.57 -17.91
CA HIS A 92 5.37 18.05 -17.75
C HIS A 92 5.06 18.61 -16.36
N ASP A 93 6.09 18.83 -15.53
CA ASP A 93 6.02 19.49 -14.22
C ASP A 93 5.03 18.88 -13.21
N TYR A 94 5.06 17.55 -13.08
CA TYR A 94 4.36 16.84 -11.99
C TYR A 94 5.21 15.72 -11.42
N ARG A 95 4.95 15.28 -10.18
CA ARG A 95 5.72 14.22 -9.52
C ARG A 95 5.10 12.85 -9.74
N LEU A 96 5.92 11.81 -9.78
CA LEU A 96 5.41 10.43 -9.68
C LEU A 96 4.91 10.14 -8.28
N SER A 97 3.86 9.34 -8.21
CA SER A 97 3.26 8.84 -6.97
C SER A 97 3.23 7.31 -7.00
N VAL A 98 3.87 6.69 -6.02
CA VAL A 98 3.96 5.23 -5.89
C VAL A 98 2.88 4.76 -4.93
N HIS A 99 1.80 4.22 -5.51
CA HIS A 99 0.72 3.57 -4.76
C HIS A 99 1.10 2.13 -4.39
N SER A 100 0.40 1.58 -3.39
CA SER A 100 0.76 0.29 -2.78
C SER A 100 2.25 0.22 -2.39
N GLY A 101 2.78 1.37 -1.97
CA GLY A 101 4.21 1.61 -1.87
C GLY A 101 4.85 1.01 -0.63
N SER A 102 4.08 0.62 0.39
CA SER A 102 4.64 -0.07 1.55
C SER A 102 5.24 -1.43 1.19
N ASP A 103 6.31 -1.79 1.90
CA ASP A 103 7.04 -3.05 1.84
C ASP A 103 7.74 -3.34 0.51
N LYS A 104 7.76 -2.39 -0.43
CA LYS A 104 8.45 -2.51 -1.73
C LYS A 104 9.96 -2.22 -1.61
N PHE A 105 10.61 -2.89 -0.66
CA PHE A 105 12.00 -2.62 -0.29
C PHE A 105 12.98 -2.77 -1.47
N SER A 106 12.74 -3.72 -2.37
CA SER A 106 13.60 -3.94 -3.54
C SER A 106 13.64 -2.78 -4.54
N ILE A 107 12.55 -2.00 -4.66
CA ILE A 107 12.48 -0.88 -5.61
C ILE A 107 12.84 0.48 -4.97
N PHE A 108 12.80 0.60 -3.64
CA PHE A 108 13.10 1.88 -2.97
C PHE A 108 14.46 2.46 -3.32
N PRO A 109 15.57 1.68 -3.36
CA PRO A 109 16.86 2.19 -3.82
C PRO A 109 16.83 2.69 -5.27
N LEU A 110 16.02 2.07 -6.14
CA LEU A 110 15.85 2.51 -7.53
C LEU A 110 15.09 3.83 -7.61
N LEU A 111 14.02 3.98 -6.81
CA LEU A 111 13.30 5.25 -6.68
C LEU A 111 14.23 6.36 -6.19
N ALA A 112 14.98 6.10 -5.11
CA ALA A 112 15.92 7.06 -4.52
C ALA A 112 17.05 7.46 -5.48
N LYS A 113 17.54 6.50 -6.29
CA LYS A 113 18.59 6.70 -7.27
C LYS A 113 18.14 7.55 -8.47
N HIS A 114 16.93 7.30 -8.98
CA HIS A 114 16.49 7.86 -10.26
C HIS A 114 15.55 9.06 -10.13
N ILE A 115 14.88 9.23 -8.99
CA ILE A 115 14.00 10.37 -8.74
C ILE A 115 14.75 11.41 -7.90
N GLY A 116 15.44 12.33 -8.58
CA GLY A 116 16.26 13.38 -7.97
C GLY A 116 15.49 14.56 -7.35
N ARG A 117 14.20 14.39 -7.03
CA ARG A 117 13.29 15.42 -6.52
C ARG A 117 12.30 14.82 -5.53
N PRO A 118 11.55 15.61 -4.74
CA PRO A 118 10.51 15.07 -3.88
C PRO A 118 9.51 14.22 -4.67
N PHE A 119 9.13 13.06 -4.14
CA PHE A 119 8.12 12.16 -4.71
C PHE A 119 7.20 11.61 -3.63
N HIS A 120 6.12 10.96 -4.03
CA HIS A 120 5.09 10.47 -3.13
C HIS A 120 5.14 8.93 -3.05
N VAL A 121 5.20 8.39 -1.83
CA VAL A 121 5.02 6.95 -1.57
C VAL A 121 3.85 6.81 -0.60
N LYS A 122 2.84 6.00 -0.97
CA LYS A 122 1.68 5.76 -0.11
C LYS A 122 1.83 4.47 0.68
N THR A 123 1.79 4.59 2.01
CA THR A 123 1.63 3.47 2.94
C THR A 123 0.25 3.54 3.60
N ALA A 124 -0.30 2.39 3.97
CA ALA A 124 -1.55 2.33 4.74
C ALA A 124 -1.61 1.03 5.55
N GLY A 125 -1.84 -0.10 4.88
CA GLY A 125 -2.08 -1.37 5.57
C GLY A 125 -0.86 -2.00 6.22
N THR A 126 0.37 -1.59 5.91
CA THR A 126 1.53 -2.04 6.69
C THR A 126 1.51 -1.52 8.14
N ASN A 127 0.92 -0.34 8.38
CA ASN A 127 0.73 0.16 9.75
C ASN A 127 -0.24 -0.73 10.53
N TRP A 128 -1.30 -1.22 9.87
CA TRP A 128 -2.19 -2.24 10.41
C TRP A 128 -1.46 -3.56 10.70
N LEU A 129 -0.52 -3.98 9.84
CA LEU A 129 0.30 -5.17 10.10
C LEU A 129 1.20 -5.00 11.32
N GLU A 130 1.77 -3.82 11.56
CA GLU A 130 2.52 -3.55 12.79
C GLU A 130 1.60 -3.51 14.03
N ALA A 131 0.33 -3.10 13.89
CA ALA A 131 -0.63 -3.26 14.97
C ALA A 131 -0.94 -4.75 15.25
N MET A 132 -1.07 -5.59 14.21
CA MET A 132 -1.18 -7.04 14.38
C MET A 132 0.09 -7.66 14.98
N HIS A 133 1.26 -7.05 14.74
CA HIS A 133 2.52 -7.45 15.33
C HIS A 133 2.52 -7.19 16.85
N VAL A 134 1.96 -6.07 17.32
CA VAL A 134 1.71 -5.82 18.75
C VAL A 134 0.86 -6.94 19.33
N VAL A 135 -0.28 -7.27 18.72
CA VAL A 135 -1.16 -8.36 19.18
C VAL A 135 -0.40 -9.68 19.29
N ALA A 136 0.39 -10.03 18.27
CA ALA A 136 1.18 -11.26 18.27
C ALA A 136 2.21 -11.34 19.41
N LEU A 137 2.75 -10.19 19.84
CA LEU A 137 3.77 -10.11 20.88
C LEU A 137 3.17 -10.07 22.29
N THR A 138 1.98 -9.48 22.46
CA THR A 138 1.43 -9.15 23.79
C THR A 138 0.15 -9.88 24.15
N ASP A 139 -0.59 -10.40 23.16
CA ASP A 139 -1.78 -11.21 23.37
C ASP A 139 -1.89 -12.36 22.34
N PRO A 140 -1.13 -13.45 22.55
CA PRO A 140 -1.14 -14.63 21.67
C PRO A 140 -2.55 -15.23 21.46
N SER A 141 -3.40 -15.17 22.48
CA SER A 141 -4.76 -15.69 22.43
C SER A 141 -5.62 -14.88 21.46
N LEU A 142 -5.58 -13.55 21.58
CA LEU A 142 -6.27 -12.65 20.65
C LEU A 142 -5.71 -12.81 19.23
N TYR A 143 -4.37 -12.88 19.07
CA TYR A 143 -3.76 -13.08 17.76
C TYR A 143 -4.26 -14.36 17.08
N ARG A 144 -4.27 -15.50 17.79
CA ARG A 144 -4.73 -16.79 17.25
C ARG A 144 -6.19 -16.73 16.82
N ARG A 145 -7.07 -16.10 17.62
CA ARG A 145 -8.48 -15.89 17.27
C ARG A 145 -8.62 -15.04 16.01
N MET A 146 -7.91 -13.92 15.94
CA MET A 146 -7.92 -13.02 14.77
C MET A 146 -7.35 -13.70 13.51
N HIS A 147 -6.23 -14.42 13.62
CA HIS A 147 -5.63 -15.15 12.51
C HIS A 147 -6.57 -16.25 12.00
N THR A 148 -7.19 -17.02 12.89
CA THR A 148 -8.19 -18.03 12.53
C THR A 148 -9.38 -17.42 11.79
N HIS A 149 -9.87 -16.27 12.27
CA HIS A 149 -10.96 -15.55 11.62
C HIS A 149 -10.56 -14.98 10.26
N ALA A 150 -9.32 -14.49 10.12
CA ALA A 150 -8.76 -14.05 8.86
C ALA A 150 -8.74 -15.21 7.83
N LEU A 151 -8.33 -16.42 8.24
CA LEU A 151 -8.37 -17.61 7.37
C LEU A 151 -9.78 -17.89 6.87
N ALA A 152 -10.78 -17.80 7.75
CA ALA A 152 -12.19 -18.00 7.39
C ALA A 152 -12.73 -16.91 6.43
N ARG A 153 -12.22 -15.68 6.53
CA ARG A 153 -12.67 -14.52 5.73
C ARG A 153 -11.81 -14.22 4.51
N PHE A 154 -10.72 -14.95 4.30
CA PHE A 154 -9.75 -14.66 3.25
C PHE A 154 -10.41 -14.62 1.87
N LYS A 155 -11.23 -15.64 1.55
CA LYS A 155 -11.94 -15.72 0.26
C LYS A 155 -12.81 -14.49 0.01
N ASP A 156 -13.55 -14.01 1.01
CA ASP A 156 -14.40 -12.83 0.88
C ASP A 156 -13.56 -11.57 0.65
N ALA A 157 -12.42 -11.45 1.33
CA ALA A 157 -11.50 -10.31 1.20
C ALA A 157 -10.85 -10.21 -0.18
N THR A 158 -10.60 -11.33 -0.88
CA THR A 158 -10.03 -11.33 -2.24
C THR A 158 -10.94 -10.68 -3.29
N ALA A 159 -12.22 -10.45 -2.99
CA ALA A 159 -13.12 -9.70 -3.87
C ALA A 159 -12.74 -8.20 -3.96
N PHE A 160 -12.00 -7.68 -2.97
CA PHE A 160 -11.63 -6.27 -2.87
C PHE A 160 -10.14 -6.00 -3.14
N TYR A 161 -9.30 -7.03 -3.08
CA TYR A 161 -7.85 -6.91 -3.20
C TYR A 161 -7.28 -7.98 -4.12
N VAL A 162 -6.43 -7.56 -5.06
CA VAL A 162 -5.67 -8.48 -5.90
C VAL A 162 -4.42 -8.93 -5.15
N VAL A 163 -4.39 -10.21 -4.77
CA VAL A 163 -3.25 -10.89 -4.13
C VAL A 163 -3.07 -12.30 -4.70
N THR A 164 -1.85 -12.82 -4.67
CA THR A 164 -1.52 -14.20 -5.08
C THR A 164 -1.11 -15.07 -3.89
N THR A 165 -1.74 -14.82 -2.74
CA THR A 165 -1.47 -15.53 -1.49
C THR A 165 -1.73 -17.02 -1.64
N ASP A 166 -0.78 -17.82 -1.17
CA ASP A 166 -0.90 -19.27 -1.07
C ASP A 166 -1.11 -19.66 0.39
N LEU A 167 -2.37 -19.91 0.78
CA LEU A 167 -2.72 -20.29 2.15
C LEU A 167 -2.05 -21.59 2.60
N SER A 168 -1.67 -22.48 1.67
CA SER A 168 -1.00 -23.75 2.02
C SER A 168 0.43 -23.55 2.52
N LYS A 169 1.02 -22.37 2.27
CA LYS A 169 2.36 -21.99 2.76
C LYS A 169 2.32 -21.34 4.14
N ILE A 170 1.14 -21.02 4.66
CA ILE A 170 0.98 -20.50 6.01
C ILE A 170 1.04 -21.68 6.97
N LYS A 171 2.00 -21.67 7.90
CA LYS A 171 2.12 -22.72 8.92
C LYS A 171 0.81 -22.82 9.73
N PRO A 172 0.31 -24.02 10.05
CA PRO A 172 -0.83 -24.18 10.94
C PRO A 172 -0.56 -23.55 12.32
N LEU A 173 -1.55 -22.89 12.90
CA LEU A 173 -1.39 -22.18 14.18
C LEU A 173 -1.04 -23.14 15.33
N ASP A 174 -1.55 -24.36 15.32
CA ASP A 174 -1.28 -25.40 16.32
C ASP A 174 0.15 -25.96 16.28
N GLU A 175 0.89 -25.71 15.19
CA GLU A 175 2.30 -26.08 15.04
C GLU A 175 3.28 -24.97 15.43
N VAL A 176 2.78 -23.77 15.74
CA VAL A 176 3.59 -22.60 16.08
C VAL A 176 3.35 -22.21 17.53
N SER A 177 4.40 -22.09 18.33
CA SER A 177 4.29 -21.65 19.74
C SER A 177 3.98 -20.15 19.84
N ASP A 178 3.43 -19.73 20.98
CA ASP A 178 2.98 -18.35 21.21
C ASP A 178 4.10 -17.31 21.01
N ASP A 179 5.32 -17.61 21.46
CA ASP A 179 6.51 -16.77 21.31
C ASP A 179 6.99 -16.62 19.85
N ARG A 180 6.46 -17.44 18.94
CA ARG A 180 6.81 -17.44 17.51
C ARG A 180 5.71 -16.89 16.61
N LEU A 181 4.57 -16.44 17.15
CA LEU A 181 3.47 -15.89 16.35
C LEU A 181 3.87 -14.65 15.55
N CYS A 182 4.83 -13.86 16.03
CA CYS A 182 5.35 -12.70 15.30
C CYS A 182 6.03 -13.06 13.97
N ASP A 183 6.44 -14.32 13.76
CA ASP A 183 7.06 -14.74 12.50
C ASP A 183 6.07 -14.73 11.32
N TYR A 184 4.77 -14.86 11.56
CA TYR A 184 3.77 -14.70 10.51
C TYR A 184 3.80 -13.28 9.90
N LEU A 185 4.24 -12.27 10.65
CA LEU A 185 4.36 -10.89 10.15
C LEU A 185 5.62 -10.69 9.29
N LYS A 186 6.45 -11.73 9.16
CA LYS A 186 7.61 -11.79 8.26
C LYS A 186 7.35 -12.68 7.03
N ASP A 187 6.30 -13.49 7.05
CA ASP A 187 5.90 -14.36 5.94
C ASP A 187 4.99 -13.62 4.96
N ASN A 188 5.28 -13.71 3.66
CA ASN A 188 4.51 -13.01 2.63
C ASN A 188 3.04 -13.43 2.62
N ASN A 189 2.73 -14.72 2.78
CA ASN A 189 1.35 -15.21 2.66
C ASN A 189 0.53 -14.80 3.89
N ALA A 190 1.09 -14.96 5.09
CA ALA A 190 0.43 -14.57 6.32
C ALA A 190 0.28 -13.04 6.45
N ARG A 191 1.25 -12.26 5.98
CA ARG A 191 1.11 -10.80 5.87
C ARG A 191 -0.05 -10.42 4.96
N GLN A 192 -0.16 -11.03 3.78
CA GLN A 192 -1.28 -10.75 2.86
C GLN A 192 -2.63 -11.14 3.45
N LEU A 193 -2.72 -12.32 4.04
CA LEU A 193 -3.90 -12.79 4.76
C LEU A 193 -4.40 -11.72 5.74
N LEU A 194 -3.52 -11.31 6.67
CA LEU A 194 -3.87 -10.34 7.71
C LEU A 194 -4.11 -8.93 7.15
N HIS A 195 -3.41 -8.55 6.08
CA HIS A 195 -3.52 -7.22 5.48
C HIS A 195 -4.90 -7.02 4.86
N ILE A 196 -5.41 -7.99 4.09
CA ILE A 196 -6.65 -7.78 3.34
C ILE A 196 -7.91 -8.05 4.18
N THR A 197 -7.78 -8.77 5.29
CA THR A 197 -8.93 -9.12 6.16
C THR A 197 -9.20 -8.10 7.27
N TYR A 198 -8.47 -6.98 7.34
CA TYR A 198 -8.62 -5.96 8.40
C TYR A 198 -10.08 -5.51 8.59
N GLY A 199 -10.83 -5.34 7.50
CA GLY A 199 -12.23 -4.93 7.55
C GLY A 199 -13.10 -5.93 8.29
N TYR A 200 -12.95 -7.22 7.99
CA TYR A 200 -13.68 -8.29 8.69
C TYR A 200 -13.26 -8.41 10.15
N LEU A 201 -11.97 -8.30 10.45
CA LEU A 201 -11.46 -8.35 11.82
C LEU A 201 -11.99 -7.20 12.68
N LEU A 202 -12.20 -6.02 12.09
CA LEU A 202 -12.68 -4.84 12.82
C LEU A 202 -14.21 -4.69 12.81
N GLN A 203 -14.94 -5.37 11.92
CA GLN A 203 -16.37 -5.12 11.72
C GLN A 203 -17.27 -6.32 11.96
N ASP A 204 -16.74 -7.55 11.91
CA ASP A 204 -17.55 -8.72 12.19
C ASP A 204 -18.02 -8.72 13.64
N LYS A 205 -19.26 -9.16 13.83
CA LYS A 205 -19.98 -9.12 15.10
C LYS A 205 -20.47 -10.51 15.49
N ASP A 206 -20.65 -10.71 16.78
CA ASP A 206 -21.36 -11.87 17.32
C ASP A 206 -22.88 -11.78 17.11
N GLU A 207 -23.60 -12.83 17.50
CA GLU A 207 -25.06 -12.90 17.40
C GLU A 207 -25.79 -11.82 18.20
N LYS A 208 -25.12 -11.22 19.20
CA LYS A 208 -25.66 -10.17 20.06
C LYS A 208 -25.34 -8.76 19.52
N GLY A 209 -24.61 -8.66 18.41
CA GLY A 209 -24.22 -7.42 17.77
C GLY A 209 -22.97 -6.75 18.34
N GLY A 210 -22.25 -7.41 19.25
CA GLY A 210 -20.94 -6.97 19.75
C GLY A 210 -19.83 -7.29 18.75
N TYR A 211 -18.81 -6.45 18.63
CA TYR A 211 -17.69 -6.72 17.73
C TYR A 211 -16.87 -7.92 18.23
N LEU A 212 -16.47 -8.81 17.32
CA LEU A 212 -15.71 -10.01 17.68
C LEU A 212 -14.32 -9.71 18.25
N PHE A 213 -13.64 -8.69 17.69
CA PHE A 213 -12.25 -8.37 18.06
C PHE A 213 -12.00 -6.87 18.27
N ARG A 214 -12.80 -5.99 17.66
CA ARG A 214 -12.52 -4.54 17.60
C ARG A 214 -12.23 -3.92 18.96
N ASP A 215 -13.12 -4.13 19.93
CA ASP A 215 -13.04 -3.44 21.21
C ASP A 215 -11.85 -3.95 22.06
N GLU A 216 -11.64 -5.26 22.03
CA GLU A 216 -10.49 -5.93 22.65
C GLU A 216 -9.17 -5.48 22.00
N PHE A 217 -9.12 -5.44 20.66
CA PHE A 217 -7.96 -4.99 19.88
C PHE A 217 -7.58 -3.53 20.17
N PHE A 218 -8.54 -2.59 20.19
CA PHE A 218 -8.23 -1.19 20.48
C PHE A 218 -7.87 -0.97 21.94
N THR A 219 -8.44 -1.75 22.87
CA THR A 219 -8.05 -1.72 24.28
C THR A 219 -6.60 -2.21 24.46
N LEU A 220 -6.22 -3.27 23.74
CA LEU A 220 -4.85 -3.77 23.71
C LEU A 220 -3.89 -2.73 23.14
N LEU A 221 -4.19 -2.16 21.97
CA LEU A 221 -3.32 -1.14 21.36
C LEU A 221 -3.17 0.11 22.23
N ALA A 222 -4.20 0.55 22.92
CA ALA A 222 -4.11 1.67 23.85
C ALA A 222 -3.22 1.35 25.05
N ARG A 223 -3.21 0.10 25.52
CA ARG A 223 -2.32 -0.35 26.60
C ARG A 223 -0.87 -0.45 26.13
N GLU A 224 -0.65 -0.92 24.90
CA GLU A 224 0.68 -1.17 24.32
C GLU A 224 1.11 -0.05 23.34
N GLU A 225 0.69 1.20 23.60
CA GLU A 225 0.88 2.32 22.67
C GLU A 225 2.36 2.56 22.34
N GLU A 226 3.23 2.54 23.35
CA GLU A 226 4.68 2.73 23.17
C GLU A 226 5.28 1.66 22.26
N LEU A 227 4.90 0.39 22.45
CA LEU A 227 5.36 -0.70 21.60
C LEU A 227 4.89 -0.51 20.15
N TYR A 228 3.65 -0.08 19.93
CA TYR A 228 3.15 0.21 18.59
C TYR A 228 3.95 1.34 17.93
N GLN A 229 4.23 2.43 18.67
CA GLN A 229 5.03 3.55 18.18
C GLN A 229 6.45 3.11 17.80
N ASP A 230 7.10 2.27 18.60
CA ASP A 230 8.45 1.76 18.34
C ASP A 230 8.50 0.87 17.09
N LEU A 231 7.49 -0.01 16.92
CA LEU A 231 7.35 -0.84 15.73
C LEU A 231 7.13 0.01 14.48
N LEU A 232 6.27 1.02 14.55
CA LEU A 232 6.06 1.98 13.45
C LEU A 232 7.35 2.75 13.13
N ALA A 233 8.04 3.28 14.14
CA ALA A 233 9.27 4.03 13.96
C ALA A 233 10.36 3.18 13.28
N THR A 234 10.47 1.91 13.67
CA THR A 234 11.40 0.96 13.05
C THR A 234 10.99 0.64 11.62
N HIS A 235 9.73 0.25 11.41
CA HIS A 235 9.23 -0.23 10.13
C HIS A 235 9.18 0.88 9.07
N ILE A 236 8.60 2.03 9.41
CA ILE A 236 8.51 3.21 8.53
C ILE A 236 9.89 3.89 8.42
N GLY A 237 10.71 3.86 9.47
CA GLY A 237 12.10 4.31 9.41
C GLY A 237 12.91 3.59 8.34
N LYS A 238 12.77 2.26 8.23
CA LYS A 238 13.38 1.46 7.15
C LYS A 238 12.91 1.89 5.76
N HIS A 239 11.62 2.23 5.59
CA HIS A 239 11.13 2.75 4.31
C HIS A 239 11.87 4.02 3.93
N PHE A 240 11.94 4.96 4.86
CA PHE A 240 12.59 6.24 4.66
C PHE A 240 14.09 6.12 4.38
N GLU A 241 14.79 5.25 5.10
CA GLU A 241 16.22 4.98 4.87
C GLU A 241 16.47 4.48 3.44
N LEU A 242 15.70 3.49 3.00
CA LEU A 242 15.84 2.90 1.66
C LEU A 242 15.38 3.84 0.54
N LEU A 243 14.47 4.77 0.85
CA LEU A 243 14.07 5.87 -0.05
C LEU A 243 15.09 7.02 -0.07
N GLY A 244 16.21 6.89 0.64
CA GLY A 244 17.30 7.87 0.64
C GLY A 244 17.02 9.11 1.46
N TRP A 245 16.05 9.09 2.39
CA TRP A 245 15.85 10.20 3.31
C TRP A 245 17.05 10.30 4.27
N LYS A 246 17.76 11.42 4.20
CA LYS A 246 18.78 11.82 5.17
C LYS A 246 18.16 12.77 6.20
N LYS A 247 18.30 12.44 7.48
CA LYS A 247 17.92 13.32 8.60
C LYS A 247 18.73 14.61 8.59
#